data_AF-A0A6B3KNN9-F1
#
_entry.id   AF-A0A6B3KNN9-F1
#
_cell.length_a   1.000
_cell.length_b   1.000
_cell.length_c   1.000
_cell.angle_alpha   90.00
_cell.angle_beta   90.00
_cell.angle_gamma   90.00
#
_symmetry.space_group_name_H-M   'P 1'
#
loop_
_entity.id
_entity.type
_entity.pdbx_description
1 polymer ?
#
loop_
_entity_poly.entity_id
_entity_poly.type
_entity_poly.pdbx_seq_one_letter_code
_entity_poly.pdbx_strand_id
1 'polypeptide(L)'
;MWLRLTALAVFAVVPCAKAQDLPPKPVLTLDDAIARVARQHPDLRLADGQRAVLSADAERDALRPPLRIGAELENVFGTGPTRALDQAELTVTLAGVLERGGKLDARRTLAQAR
;
A
#
# COMPACT_ATOMS: atom_id res chain seq x y z
N MET A 1 32.69 22.48 -57.02
CA MET A 1 33.67 22.88 -55.97
C MET A 1 33.02 23.22 -54.63
N TRP A 2 31.83 23.82 -54.60
CA TRP A 2 31.16 24.24 -53.36
C TRP A 2 30.77 23.10 -52.41
N LEU A 3 30.34 21.95 -52.92
CA LEU A 3 30.03 20.75 -52.12
C LEU A 3 31.25 20.17 -51.37
N ARG A 4 32.45 20.36 -51.91
CA ARG A 4 33.70 19.92 -51.26
C ARG A 4 34.11 20.87 -50.15
N LEU A 5 33.88 22.18 -50.35
CA LEU A 5 34.14 23.21 -49.34
C LEU A 5 33.16 23.10 -48.17
N THR A 6 31.88 22.81 -48.43
CA THR A 6 30.90 22.57 -47.36
C THR A 6 31.20 21.30 -46.57
N ALA A 7 31.58 20.20 -47.24
CA ALA A 7 31.99 18.97 -46.56
C ALA A 7 33.22 19.19 -45.66
N LEU A 8 34.21 19.96 -46.13
CA LEU A 8 35.41 20.28 -45.35
C LEU A 8 35.10 21.19 -44.15
N ALA A 9 34.21 22.17 -44.33
CA ALA A 9 33.76 23.04 -43.25
C ALA A 9 32.98 22.27 -42.17
N VAL A 10 32.10 21.34 -42.57
CA VAL A 10 31.37 20.48 -41.62
C VAL A 10 32.35 19.57 -40.87
N PHE A 11 33.31 18.97 -41.56
CA PHE A 11 34.31 18.10 -40.93
C PHE A 11 35.19 18.87 -39.92
N ALA A 12 35.47 20.15 -40.16
CA ALA A 12 36.23 20.99 -39.24
C ALA A 12 35.41 21.50 -38.04
N VAL A 13 34.12 21.78 -38.21
CA VAL A 13 33.28 22.41 -37.16
C VAL A 13 32.66 21.39 -36.20
N VAL A 14 32.30 20.19 -36.68
CA VAL A 14 31.65 19.15 -35.85
C VAL A 14 32.51 18.72 -34.64
N PRO A 15 33.84 18.48 -34.77
CA PRO A 15 34.68 18.14 -33.62
C PRO A 15 34.78 19.27 -32.60
N CYS A 16 34.92 20.52 -33.08
CA CYS A 16 35.02 21.71 -32.22
C CYS A 16 33.73 21.95 -31.41
N ALA A 17 32.57 21.64 -31.98
CA ALA A 17 31.29 21.72 -31.29
C ALA A 17 31.12 20.63 -30.20
N LYS A 18 31.82 19.49 -30.31
CA LYS A 18 31.80 18.40 -29.33
C LYS A 18 32.93 18.48 -28.29
N ALA A 19 33.95 19.28 -28.57
CA ALA A 19 35.08 19.52 -27.67
C ALA A 19 34.88 20.74 -26.75
N GLN A 20 33.68 21.32 -26.70
CA GLN A 20 33.37 22.36 -25.72
C GLN A 20 33.44 21.76 -24.31
N ASP A 21 34.18 22.40 -23.41
CA ASP A 21 34.18 22.04 -22.00
C ASP A 21 32.74 22.07 -21.50
N LEU A 22 32.26 20.92 -21.02
CA LEU A 22 30.99 20.89 -20.32
C LEU A 22 31.12 21.83 -19.11
N PRO A 23 30.13 22.70 -18.84
CA PRO A 23 30.14 23.49 -17.63
C PRO A 23 30.40 22.54 -16.44
N PRO A 24 31.21 22.96 -15.44
CA PRO A 24 31.58 22.09 -14.34
C PRO A 24 30.30 21.52 -13.73
N LYS A 25 30.19 20.18 -13.74
CA LYS A 25 29.05 19.53 -13.10
C LYS A 25 29.04 19.99 -11.64
N PRO A 26 27.87 20.34 -11.08
CA PRO A 26 27.78 20.70 -9.67
C PRO A 26 28.47 19.63 -8.84
N VAL A 27 29.34 20.04 -7.93
CA VAL A 27 30.01 19.11 -7.01
C VAL A 27 28.93 18.42 -6.21
N LEU A 28 28.84 17.09 -6.32
CA LEU A 28 27.90 16.31 -5.54
C LEU A 28 28.38 16.31 -4.09
N THR A 29 27.71 17.08 -3.24
CA THR A 29 27.98 17.03 -1.79
C THR A 29 27.36 15.76 -1.18
N LEU A 30 27.81 15.40 0.02
CA LEU A 30 27.22 14.29 0.76
C LEU A 30 25.72 14.53 1.03
N ASP A 31 25.34 15.76 1.40
CA ASP A 31 23.96 16.11 1.66
C ASP A 31 23.09 16.00 0.40
N ASP A 32 23.62 16.42 -0.75
CA ASP A 32 22.94 16.23 -2.05
C ASP A 32 22.75 14.75 -2.38
N ALA A 33 23.76 13.92 -2.10
CA ALA A 33 23.69 12.48 -2.31
C ALA A 33 22.63 11.84 -1.41
N ILE A 34 22.60 12.18 -0.11
CA ILE A 34 21.61 11.67 0.84
C ILE A 34 20.21 12.11 0.42
N ALA A 35 20.00 13.39 0.11
CA ALA A 35 18.70 13.92 -0.30
C ALA A 35 18.22 13.30 -1.63
N ARG A 36 19.14 12.94 -2.52
CA ARG A 36 18.81 12.23 -3.76
C ARG A 36 18.42 10.79 -3.50
N VAL A 37 19.15 10.06 -2.66
CA VAL A 37 18.84 8.68 -2.26
C VAL A 37 17.49 8.64 -1.55
N ALA A 38 17.25 9.53 -0.57
CA ALA A 38 15.99 9.62 0.15
C ALA A 38 14.77 9.81 -0.78
N ARG A 39 14.94 10.53 -1.89
CA ARG A 39 13.86 10.79 -2.86
C ARG A 39 13.70 9.71 -3.94
N GLN A 40 14.78 9.06 -4.36
CA GLN A 40 14.78 8.24 -5.57
C GLN A 40 14.99 6.74 -5.29
N HIS A 41 15.49 6.35 -4.12
CA HIS A 41 15.84 4.95 -3.87
C HIS A 41 14.58 4.08 -3.67
N PRO A 42 14.39 3.03 -4.49
CA PRO A 42 13.17 2.22 -4.44
C PRO A 42 12.97 1.51 -3.10
N ASP A 43 14.05 1.03 -2.46
CA ASP A 43 13.94 0.33 -1.17
C ASP A 43 13.44 1.24 -0.04
N LEU A 44 13.68 2.56 -0.12
CA LEU A 44 13.15 3.50 0.88
C LEU A 44 11.64 3.71 0.71
N ARG A 45 11.12 3.60 -0.52
CA ARG A 45 9.68 3.62 -0.78
C ARG A 45 8.99 2.39 -0.21
N LEU A 46 9.67 1.24 -0.18
CA LEU A 46 9.16 0.02 0.44
C LEU A 46 8.97 0.22 1.94
N ALA A 47 9.94 0.85 2.62
CA ALA A 47 9.85 1.14 4.05
C ALA A 47 8.63 1.99 4.40
N ASP A 48 8.29 3.00 3.59
CA ASP A 48 7.08 3.81 3.78
C ASP A 48 5.79 3.01 3.61
N GLY A 49 5.73 2.14 2.60
CA GLY A 49 4.59 1.23 2.41
C GLY A 49 4.44 0.24 3.57
N GLN A 50 5.56 -0.31 4.05
CA GLN A 50 5.57 -1.22 5.21
C GLN A 50 5.07 -0.53 6.48
N ARG A 51 5.47 0.73 6.72
CA ARG A 51 4.95 1.52 7.85
C ARG A 51 3.44 1.66 7.81
N ALA A 52 2.87 1.95 6.65
CA ALA A 52 1.42 2.07 6.50
C ALA A 52 0.70 0.75 6.80
N VAL A 53 1.24 -0.38 6.33
CA VAL A 53 0.70 -1.73 6.61
C VAL A 53 0.78 -2.04 8.10
N LEU A 54 1.94 -1.82 8.73
CA LEU A 54 2.12 -2.08 10.17
C LEU A 54 1.21 -1.21 11.04
N SER A 55 1.00 0.06 10.66
CA SER A 55 0.04 0.95 11.33
C SER A 55 -1.38 0.40 11.23
N ALA A 56 -1.80 0.01 10.03
CA ALA A 56 -3.14 -0.56 9.81
C ALA A 56 -3.34 -1.88 10.57
N ASP A 57 -2.32 -2.74 10.61
CA ASP A 57 -2.36 -3.98 11.40
C ASP A 57 -2.44 -3.69 12.90
N ALA A 58 -1.70 -2.70 13.41
CA ALA A 58 -1.78 -2.29 14.80
C ALA A 58 -3.16 -1.70 15.16
N GLU A 59 -3.73 -0.87 14.30
CA GLU A 59 -5.09 -0.35 14.45
C GLU A 59 -6.13 -1.48 14.47
N ARG A 60 -6.02 -2.45 13.55
CA ARG A 60 -6.88 -3.63 13.49
C ARG A 60 -6.75 -4.48 14.75
N ASP A 61 -5.53 -4.73 15.21
CA ASP A 61 -5.26 -5.55 16.39
C ASP A 61 -5.71 -4.84 17.69
N ALA A 62 -5.88 -3.51 17.67
CA ALA A 62 -6.45 -2.73 18.76
C ALA A 62 -7.99 -2.78 18.84
N LEU A 63 -8.67 -3.32 17.81
CA LEU A 63 -10.13 -3.48 17.80
C LEU A 63 -10.57 -4.54 18.82
N ARG A 64 -11.70 -4.26 19.47
CA ARG A 64 -12.41 -5.23 20.31
C ARG A 64 -13.00 -6.34 19.42
N PRO A 65 -13.18 -7.56 19.95
CA PRO A 65 -13.84 -8.62 19.22
C PRO A 65 -15.22 -8.16 18.70
N PRO A 66 -15.58 -8.48 17.44
CA PRO A 66 -16.82 -8.01 16.86
C PRO A 66 -18.02 -8.70 17.49
N LEU A 67 -19.10 -7.94 17.62
CA LEU A 67 -20.44 -8.45 17.90
C LEU A 67 -21.15 -8.68 16.55
N ARG A 68 -21.77 -9.85 16.38
CA ARG A 68 -22.52 -10.22 15.18
C ARG A 68 -23.99 -10.39 15.54
N ILE A 69 -24.86 -9.74 14.78
CA ILE A 69 -26.31 -9.92 14.84
C ILE A 69 -26.73 -10.62 13.56
N GLY A 70 -27.54 -11.66 13.67
CA GLY A 70 -28.09 -12.41 12.55
C GLY A 70 -29.59 -12.57 12.68
N ALA A 71 -30.24 -12.83 11.56
CA ALA A 71 -31.63 -13.24 11.50
C ALA A 71 -31.76 -14.30 10.41
N GLU A 72 -32.40 -15.41 10.72
CA GLU A 72 -32.64 -16.54 9.84
C GLU A 72 -34.14 -16.81 9.81
N LEU A 73 -34.70 -16.97 8.62
CA LEU A 73 -36.10 -17.30 8.43
C LEU A 73 -36.18 -18.70 7.81
N GLU A 74 -36.84 -19.61 8.49
CA GLU A 74 -36.95 -21.02 8.12
C GLU A 74 -38.42 -21.43 7.97
N ASN A 75 -38.64 -22.65 7.44
CA ASN A 75 -39.97 -23.26 7.31
C ASN A 75 -41.02 -22.44 6.54
N VAL A 76 -40.56 -21.59 5.63
CA VAL A 76 -41.39 -20.76 4.76
C VAL A 76 -41.83 -21.54 3.51
N PHE A 77 -43.07 -21.34 3.05
CA PHE A 77 -43.62 -21.88 1.80
C PHE A 77 -43.72 -23.42 1.74
N GLY A 78 -44.04 -24.08 2.86
CA GLY A 78 -44.25 -25.53 2.88
C GLY A 78 -45.55 -26.00 2.20
N THR A 79 -45.69 -27.31 2.02
CA THR A 79 -46.90 -27.97 1.50
C THR A 79 -47.47 -28.95 2.52
N GLY A 80 -48.76 -29.30 2.42
CA GLY A 80 -49.41 -30.17 3.42
C GLY A 80 -49.69 -29.45 4.76
N PRO A 81 -49.37 -30.04 5.93
CA PRO A 81 -49.59 -29.42 7.25
C PRO A 81 -48.78 -28.15 7.53
N THR A 82 -47.72 -27.89 6.75
CA THR A 82 -46.85 -26.70 6.87
C THR A 82 -47.15 -25.68 5.78
N ARG A 83 -48.43 -25.51 5.39
CA ARG A 83 -48.81 -24.69 4.24
C ARG A 83 -48.41 -23.22 4.44
N ALA A 84 -47.93 -22.59 3.37
CA ALA A 84 -47.65 -21.16 3.33
C ALA A 84 -46.70 -20.67 4.44
N LEU A 85 -47.22 -20.00 5.47
CA LEU A 85 -46.44 -19.44 6.58
C LEU A 85 -46.81 -20.05 7.95
N ASP A 86 -47.68 -21.07 7.97
CA ASP A 86 -48.26 -21.59 9.21
C ASP A 86 -47.22 -22.14 10.20
N GLN A 87 -46.03 -22.47 9.70
CA GLN A 87 -44.90 -23.00 10.48
C GLN A 87 -43.62 -22.18 10.27
N ALA A 88 -43.70 -20.96 9.74
CA ALA A 88 -42.52 -20.15 9.50
C ALA A 88 -41.85 -19.78 10.84
N GLU A 89 -40.53 -19.92 10.90
CA GLU A 89 -39.73 -19.67 12.09
C GLU A 89 -38.71 -18.56 11.82
N LEU A 90 -38.68 -17.55 12.69
CA LEU A 90 -37.68 -16.49 12.65
C LEU A 90 -36.74 -16.64 13.85
N THR A 91 -35.47 -16.92 13.57
CA THR A 91 -34.41 -17.03 14.57
C THR A 91 -33.54 -15.78 14.51
N VAL A 92 -33.43 -15.06 15.63
CA VAL A 92 -32.52 -13.91 15.76
C VAL A 92 -31.34 -14.30 16.62
N THR A 93 -30.12 -14.08 16.12
CA THR A 93 -28.89 -14.47 16.82
C THR A 93 -28.06 -13.26 17.20
N LEU A 94 -27.42 -13.35 18.37
CA LEU A 94 -26.40 -12.41 18.82
C LEU A 94 -25.17 -13.20 19.24
N ALA A 95 -24.03 -12.99 18.57
CA ALA A 95 -22.80 -13.72 18.82
C ALA A 95 -21.62 -12.77 19.04
N GLY A 96 -20.73 -13.11 19.96
CA GLY A 96 -19.53 -12.35 20.25
C GLY A 96 -18.48 -13.22 20.92
N VAL A 97 -17.23 -12.76 20.92
CA VAL A 97 -16.11 -13.45 21.59
C VAL A 97 -15.74 -12.69 22.85
N LEU A 98 -15.72 -13.40 23.99
CA LEU A 98 -15.25 -12.86 25.27
C LEU A 98 -13.75 -13.11 25.42
N GLU A 99 -12.96 -12.06 25.24
CA GLU A 99 -11.52 -12.10 25.52
C GLU A 99 -11.28 -12.00 27.04
N ARG A 100 -10.52 -12.96 27.59
CA ARG A 100 -10.14 -13.01 29.02
C ARG A 100 -8.65 -12.74 29.19
N GLY A 101 -8.26 -12.28 30.38
CA GLY A 101 -6.85 -12.22 30.79
C GLY A 101 -5.99 -11.22 30.01
N GLY A 102 -6.55 -10.05 29.64
CA GLY A 102 -5.77 -8.98 29.01
C GLY A 102 -5.34 -9.26 27.56
N LYS A 103 -5.98 -10.22 26.86
CA LYS A 103 -5.64 -10.58 25.46
C LYS A 103 -5.62 -9.38 24.52
N LEU A 104 -6.52 -8.43 24.68
CA LEU A 104 -6.53 -7.19 23.89
C LEU A 104 -5.24 -6.39 24.08
N ASP A 105 -4.79 -6.23 25.33
CA ASP A 105 -3.56 -5.50 25.63
C ASP A 105 -2.34 -6.26 25.13
N ALA A 106 -2.34 -7.60 25.24
CA ALA A 106 -1.28 -8.43 24.66
C ALA A 106 -1.19 -8.28 23.13
N ARG A 107 -2.33 -8.21 22.41
CA ARG A 107 -2.36 -7.94 20.96
C ARG A 107 -1.76 -6.57 20.64
N ARG A 108 -2.11 -5.54 21.40
CA ARG A 108 -1.56 -4.17 21.24
C ARG A 108 -0.07 -4.13 21.49
N THR A 109 0.42 -4.75 22.56
CA THR A 109 1.85 -4.79 22.87
C THR A 109 2.63 -5.53 21.78
N LEU A 110 2.10 -6.64 21.27
CA LEU A 110 2.73 -7.37 20.18
C LEU A 110 2.79 -6.54 18.89
N ALA A 111 1.72 -5.81 18.56
CA ALA A 111 1.68 -4.96 17.38
C ALA A 111 2.67 -3.78 17.48
N GLN A 112 2.86 -3.21 18.68
CA GLN A 112 3.85 -2.15 18.93
C GLN A 112 5.30 -2.63 18.90
N ALA A 113 5.53 -3.93 19.10
CA ALA A 113 6.87 -4.52 19.10
C ALA A 113 7.36 -4.96 17.70
N ARG A 114 6.51 -4.84 16.67
CA ARG A 114 6.85 -5.14 15.27
C ARG A 114 7.40 -3.90 14.57
#